data_AF-A0A090S1A4-F1
#
_entry.id   AF-A0A090S1A4-F1
#
_cell.length_a   1.000
_cell.length_b   1.000
_cell.length_c   1.000
_cell.angle_alpha   90.00
_cell.angle_beta   90.00
_cell.angle_gamma   90.00
#
_symmetry.space_group_name_H-M   'P 1'
#
loop_
_entity.id
_entity.type
_entity.pdbx_description
1 polymer ?
#
loop_
_entity_poly.entity_id
_entity_poly.type
_entity_poly.pdbx_seq_one_letter_code
_entity_poly.pdbx_strand_id
1 'polypeptide(L)'
;MWQQELAQLSPELQQSYYNASLLTALNETNSMDAQSQFLVRESLVGTEVSQRLAALDEKRAQFEQSVQSYMLARAAIIDNESLSEYDREQAIAELREPLFDSRQIRRIEALERIYDQNRALTP
;
A
#
# COMPACT_ATOMS: atom_id res chain seq x y z
N MET A 1 -5.71 11.67 34.60
CA MET A 1 -6.58 10.53 34.97
C MET A 1 -6.42 9.33 34.03
N TRP A 2 -6.35 9.42 32.70
CA TRP A 2 -6.08 8.23 31.88
C TRP A 2 -4.62 7.71 31.91
N GLN A 3 -3.63 8.62 31.93
CA GLN A 3 -2.21 8.23 32.00
C GLN A 3 -1.82 7.46 33.27
N GLN A 4 -2.56 7.68 34.38
CA GLN A 4 -2.33 6.97 35.64
C GLN A 4 -2.87 5.54 35.59
N GLU A 5 -3.93 5.29 34.85
CA GLU A 5 -4.49 3.95 34.63
C GLU A 5 -3.55 3.10 33.76
N LEU A 6 -2.96 3.69 32.72
CA LEU A 6 -1.96 3.01 31.89
C LEU A 6 -0.74 2.55 32.70
N ALA A 7 -0.25 3.40 33.61
CA ALA A 7 0.92 3.10 34.44
C ALA A 7 0.70 1.89 35.38
N GLN A 8 -0.55 1.48 35.61
CA GLN A 8 -0.91 0.32 36.44
C GLN A 8 -1.07 -0.98 35.65
N LEU A 9 -1.06 -0.91 34.32
CA LEU A 9 -1.17 -2.10 33.46
C LEU A 9 0.12 -2.92 33.48
N SER A 10 0.05 -4.17 33.03
CA SER A 10 1.25 -4.97 32.80
C SER A 10 2.14 -4.32 31.74
N PRO A 11 3.46 -4.54 31.76
CA PRO A 11 4.39 -3.98 30.78
C PRO A 11 3.99 -4.26 29.32
N GLU A 12 3.46 -5.45 29.05
CA GLU A 12 3.02 -5.87 27.71
C GLU A 12 1.84 -5.03 27.21
N LEU A 13 0.87 -4.77 28.09
CA LEU A 13 -0.28 -3.94 27.76
C LEU A 13 0.12 -2.48 27.58
N GLN A 14 1.00 -1.95 28.45
CA GLN A 14 1.54 -0.60 28.29
C GLN A 14 2.20 -0.41 26.92
N GLN A 15 3.03 -1.37 26.51
CA GLN A 15 3.70 -1.34 25.21
C GLN A 15 2.70 -1.43 24.05
N SER A 16 1.66 -2.27 24.18
CA SER A 16 0.61 -2.38 23.17
C SER A 16 -0.13 -1.05 22.96
N TYR A 17 -0.52 -0.37 24.05
CA TYR A 17 -1.16 0.94 23.97
C TYR A 17 -0.24 2.01 23.38
N TYR A 18 1.02 2.04 23.81
CA TYR A 18 2.02 2.94 23.22
C TYR A 18 2.13 2.73 21.71
N ASN A 19 2.33 1.48 21.27
CA ASN A 19 2.44 1.14 19.85
C ASN A 19 1.19 1.53 19.06
N ALA A 20 -0.01 1.27 19.59
CA ALA A 20 -1.26 1.65 18.93
C ALA A 20 -1.41 3.17 18.77
N SER A 21 -1.05 3.94 19.81
CA SER A 21 -1.06 5.41 19.76
C SER A 21 -0.04 5.95 18.76
N LEU A 22 1.16 5.36 18.73
CA LEU A 22 2.21 5.72 17.79
C LEU A 22 1.79 5.43 16.35
N LEU A 23 1.21 4.26 16.08
CA LEU A 23 0.71 3.92 14.75
C LEU A 23 -0.38 4.88 14.28
N THR A 24 -1.27 5.30 15.19
CA THR A 24 -2.31 6.29 14.89
C THR A 24 -1.69 7.63 14.50
N ALA A 25 -0.77 8.15 15.31
CA ALA A 25 -0.07 9.41 15.04
C ALA A 25 0.73 9.35 13.73
N LEU A 26 1.44 8.24 13.47
CA LEU A 26 2.15 8.04 12.21
C LEU A 26 1.18 8.03 11.01
N ASN A 27 0.01 7.41 11.14
CA ASN A 27 -0.98 7.35 10.07
C ASN A 27 -1.61 8.72 9.76
N GLU A 28 -1.83 9.57 10.76
CA GLU A 28 -2.34 10.94 10.57
C GLU A 28 -1.41 11.78 9.68
N THR A 29 -0.09 11.53 9.75
CA THR A 29 0.88 12.21 8.88
C THR A 29 0.82 11.81 7.41
N ASN A 30 0.08 10.75 7.03
CA ASN A 30 0.00 10.29 5.63
C ASN A 30 -0.70 11.30 4.71
N SER A 31 -1.47 12.22 5.27
CA SER A 31 -2.14 13.31 4.53
C SER A 31 -1.29 14.56 4.35
N MET A 32 -0.12 14.63 5.00
CA MET A 32 0.78 15.79 4.96
C MET A 32 1.66 15.77 3.71
N ASP A 33 2.22 16.92 3.37
CA ASP A 33 3.32 16.99 2.41
C ASP A 33 4.58 16.28 2.95
N ALA A 34 5.47 15.85 2.06
CA ALA A 34 6.63 15.04 2.40
C ALA A 34 7.55 15.69 3.46
N GLN A 35 7.70 17.02 3.43
CA GLN A 35 8.57 17.72 4.37
C GLN A 35 7.95 17.77 5.76
N SER A 36 6.68 18.18 5.86
CA SER A 36 5.94 18.20 7.13
C SER A 36 5.83 16.80 7.74
N GLN A 37 5.52 15.81 6.90
CA GLN A 37 5.44 14.41 7.30
C GLN A 37 6.76 13.92 7.91
N PHE A 38 7.90 14.20 7.26
CA PHE A 38 9.21 13.80 7.77
C PHE A 38 9.53 14.40 9.13
N LEU A 39 9.30 15.71 9.30
CA LEU A 39 9.59 16.44 10.55
C LEU A 39 8.73 15.93 11.71
N VAL A 40 7.43 15.74 11.47
CA VAL A 40 6.52 15.22 12.51
C VAL A 40 6.92 13.80 12.90
N ARG A 41 7.18 12.93 11.93
CA ARG A 41 7.62 11.55 12.21
C ARG A 41 8.97 11.50 12.91
N GLU A 42 9.92 12.37 12.56
CA GLU A 42 11.19 12.49 13.28
C GLU A 42 10.97 12.82 14.76
N SER A 43 10.03 13.72 15.09
CA SER A 43 9.69 14.02 16.48
C SER A 43 9.04 12.84 17.24
N LEU A 44 8.38 11.92 16.53
CA LEU A 44 7.69 10.77 17.10
C LEU A 44 8.61 9.55 17.30
N VAL A 45 9.50 9.29 16.34
CA VAL A 45 10.28 8.03 16.27
C VAL A 45 11.79 8.22 16.12
N GLY A 46 12.26 9.47 16.07
CA GLY A 46 13.65 9.81 15.80
C GLY A 46 14.03 9.73 14.32
N THR A 47 15.19 10.30 14.00
CA THR A 47 15.67 10.49 12.62
C THR A 47 15.82 9.18 11.86
N GLU A 48 16.45 8.17 12.45
CA GLU A 48 16.72 6.88 11.77
C GLU A 48 15.42 6.19 11.32
N VAL A 49 14.43 6.12 12.21
CA VAL A 49 13.15 5.49 11.89
C VAL A 49 12.36 6.35 10.90
N SER A 50 12.40 7.68 11.04
CA SER A 50 11.77 8.59 10.08
C SER A 50 12.32 8.42 8.66
N GLN A 51 13.64 8.26 8.50
CA GLN A 51 14.28 7.96 7.22
C GLN A 51 13.82 6.62 6.63
N ARG A 52 13.68 5.57 7.46
CA ARG A 52 13.14 4.27 7.01
C ARG A 52 11.69 4.37 6.56
N LEU A 53 10.88 5.19 7.23
CA LEU A 53 9.49 5.45 6.84
C LEU A 53 9.43 6.22 5.51
N ALA A 54 10.27 7.23 5.32
CA ALA A 54 10.35 7.95 4.04
C ALA A 54 10.73 7.02 2.88
N ALA A 55 11.73 6.15 3.06
CA ALA A 55 12.11 5.16 2.06
C ALA A 55 11.00 4.11 1.79
N LEU A 56 10.19 3.78 2.81
CA LEU A 56 9.02 2.91 2.63
C LEU A 56 7.94 3.60 1.80
N ASP A 57 7.70 4.89 2.03
CA ASP A 57 6.69 5.65 1.29
C ASP A 57 7.10 5.85 -0.17
N GLU A 58 8.38 6.08 -0.45
CA GLU A 58 8.90 6.11 -1.82
C GLU A 58 8.64 4.77 -2.54
N LYS A 59 8.94 3.63 -1.88
CA LYS A 59 8.67 2.30 -2.44
C LYS A 59 7.19 2.06 -2.68
N ARG A 60 6.31 2.57 -1.81
CA ARG A 60 4.85 2.48 -1.98
C ARG A 60 4.40 3.30 -3.19
N ALA A 61 4.85 4.54 -3.32
CA ALA A 61 4.52 5.40 -4.45
C ALA A 61 4.97 4.79 -5.79
N GLN A 62 6.20 4.27 -5.85
CA GLN A 62 6.72 3.57 -7.04
C GLN A 62 5.85 2.34 -7.38
N PHE A 63 5.51 1.53 -6.38
CA PHE A 63 4.65 0.37 -6.58
C PHE A 63 3.26 0.78 -7.09
N GLU A 64 2.64 1.80 -6.49
CA GLU A 64 1.32 2.30 -6.90
C GLU A 64 1.34 2.81 -8.35
N GLN A 65 2.39 3.53 -8.75
CA GLN A 65 2.57 3.99 -10.12
C GLN A 65 2.70 2.82 -11.11
N SER A 66 3.49 1.79 -10.77
CA SER A 66 3.61 0.57 -11.58
C SER A 66 2.27 -0.15 -11.70
N VAL A 67 1.51 -0.27 -10.62
CA VAL A 67 0.17 -0.87 -10.64
C VAL A 67 -0.80 -0.07 -11.51
N GLN A 68 -0.84 1.26 -11.38
CA GLN A 68 -1.72 2.10 -12.20
C GLN A 68 -1.41 1.93 -13.69
N SER A 69 -0.12 1.96 -14.04
CA SER A 69 0.33 1.81 -15.43
C SER A 69 -0.02 0.41 -15.97
N TYR A 70 0.18 -0.63 -15.15
CA TYR A 70 -0.20 -1.99 -15.45
C TYR A 70 -1.72 -2.13 -15.68
N MET A 71 -2.56 -1.57 -14.81
CA MET A 71 -4.01 -1.67 -14.92
C MET A 71 -4.55 -1.02 -16.20
N LEU A 72 -3.95 0.10 -16.63
CA LEU A 72 -4.30 0.75 -17.90
C LEU A 72 -3.94 -0.14 -19.10
N ALA A 73 -2.73 -0.71 -19.11
CA ALA A 73 -2.31 -1.63 -20.18
C ALA A 73 -3.15 -2.91 -20.21
N ARG A 74 -3.48 -3.46 -19.04
CA ARG A 74 -4.36 -4.62 -18.89
C ARG A 74 -5.76 -4.35 -19.42
N ALA A 75 -6.33 -3.17 -19.16
CA ALA A 75 -7.64 -2.79 -19.68
C ALA A 75 -7.67 -2.85 -21.23
N ALA A 76 -6.63 -2.36 -21.90
CA ALA A 76 -6.53 -2.42 -23.35
C ALA A 76 -6.49 -3.86 -23.91
N ILE A 77 -5.90 -4.81 -23.17
CA ILE A 77 -5.91 -6.24 -23.53
C ILE A 77 -7.33 -6.82 -23.39
N ILE A 78 -8.01 -6.48 -22.29
CA ILE A 78 -9.37 -6.97 -22.01
C ILE A 78 -10.36 -6.47 -23.07
N ASP A 79 -10.31 -5.17 -23.36
CA ASP A 79 -11.23 -4.52 -24.29
C ASP A 79 -10.93 -4.86 -25.77
N ASN A 80 -9.87 -5.63 -26.05
CA ASN A 80 -9.53 -6.07 -27.41
C ASN A 80 -10.38 -7.27 -27.86
N GLU A 81 -11.47 -7.02 -28.58
CA GLU A 81 -12.38 -8.04 -29.10
C GLU A 81 -11.74 -9.08 -30.03
N SER A 82 -10.57 -8.81 -30.62
CA SER A 82 -9.90 -9.77 -31.52
C SER A 82 -9.24 -10.94 -30.79
N LEU A 83 -9.02 -10.83 -29.48
CA LEU A 83 -8.41 -11.87 -28.67
C LEU A 83 -9.46 -12.85 -28.15
N SER A 84 -9.13 -14.13 -28.11
CA SER A 84 -9.90 -15.10 -27.34
C SER A 84 -9.73 -14.86 -25.84
N GLU A 85 -10.56 -15.47 -25.01
CA GLU A 85 -10.40 -15.42 -23.55
C GLU A 85 -9.05 -16.00 -23.11
N TYR A 86 -8.65 -17.15 -23.68
CA TYR A 86 -7.35 -17.76 -23.43
C TYR A 86 -6.19 -16.84 -23.82
N ASP A 87 -6.25 -16.22 -25.00
CA ASP A 87 -5.19 -15.32 -25.46
C ASP A 87 -5.10 -14.05 -24.60
N ARG A 88 -6.24 -13.53 -24.11
CA ARG A 88 -6.25 -12.43 -23.14
C ARG A 88 -5.55 -12.82 -21.85
N GLU A 89 -5.86 -13.99 -21.29
CA GLU A 89 -5.22 -14.45 -20.05
C GLU A 89 -3.71 -14.59 -20.20
N GLN A 90 -3.24 -15.16 -21.32
CA GLN A 90 -1.81 -15.28 -21.61
C GLN A 90 -1.15 -13.90 -21.75
N ALA A 91 -1.74 -12.99 -22.53
CA ALA A 91 -1.20 -11.64 -22.71
C ALA A 91 -1.13 -10.85 -21.39
N ILE A 92 -2.11 -11.02 -20.50
CA ILE A 92 -2.10 -10.38 -19.17
C ILE A 92 -1.00 -10.97 -18.29
N ALA A 93 -0.76 -12.29 -18.35
CA ALA A 93 0.33 -12.92 -17.62
C ALA A 93 1.70 -12.42 -18.12
N GLU A 94 1.92 -12.40 -19.43
CA GLU A 94 3.14 -11.89 -20.06
C GLU A 94 3.38 -10.40 -19.75
N LEU A 95 2.31 -9.60 -19.66
CA LEU A 95 2.40 -8.21 -19.23
C LEU A 95 2.81 -8.07 -17.76
N ARG A 96 2.37 -8.99 -16.89
CA ARG A 96 2.55 -8.91 -15.43
C ARG A 96 3.95 -9.33 -14.99
N GLU A 97 4.46 -10.43 -15.54
CA GLU A 97 5.71 -11.07 -15.10
C GLU A 97 6.94 -10.14 -15.03
N PRO A 98 7.23 -9.28 -16.03
CA PRO A 98 8.41 -8.42 -15.97
C PRO A 98 8.25 -7.21 -15.05
N LEU A 99 7.02 -6.86 -14.65
CA LEU A 99 6.72 -5.63 -13.89
C LEU A 99 6.76 -5.83 -12.38
N PHE A 100 6.59 -7.06 -11.89
CA PHE A 100 6.42 -7.35 -10.48
C PHE A 100 7.23 -8.56 -10.03
N ASP A 101 7.81 -8.46 -8.84
CA ASP A 101 8.47 -9.59 -8.18
C ASP A 101 7.49 -10.76 -8.03
N SER A 102 7.98 -12.00 -8.06
CA SER A 102 7.18 -13.21 -7.82
C SER A 102 6.38 -13.16 -6.50
N ARG A 103 6.92 -12.49 -5.48
CA ARG A 103 6.27 -12.27 -4.18
C ARG A 103 5.07 -11.33 -4.26
N GLN A 104 5.05 -10.43 -5.24
CA GLN A 104 4.00 -9.44 -5.46
C GLN A 104 2.87 -9.96 -6.35
N ILE A 105 3.08 -11.00 -7.16
CA ILE A 105 2.08 -11.51 -8.11
C ILE A 105 0.72 -11.77 -7.45
N ARG A 106 0.67 -12.46 -6.31
CA ARG A 106 -0.59 -12.69 -5.57
C ARG A 106 -1.29 -11.40 -5.14
N ARG A 107 -0.54 -10.35 -4.82
CA ARG A 107 -1.09 -9.02 -4.50
C ARG A 107 -1.68 -8.37 -5.76
N ILE A 108 -1.00 -8.49 -6.91
CA ILE A 108 -1.48 -7.93 -8.18
C ILE A 108 -2.77 -8.63 -8.63
N GLU A 109 -2.82 -9.95 -8.61
CA GLU A 109 -4.03 -10.72 -8.95
C GLU A 109 -5.23 -10.40 -8.04
N ALA A 110 -4.97 -10.08 -6.76
CA ALA A 110 -6.02 -9.60 -5.86
C ALA A 110 -6.51 -8.20 -6.25
N LEU A 111 -5.61 -7.28 -6.59
CA LEU A 111 -5.96 -5.94 -7.06
C LEU A 111 -6.73 -5.97 -8.37
N GLU A 112 -6.38 -6.85 -9.30
CA GLU A 112 -7.11 -7.06 -10.56
C GLU A 112 -8.56 -7.47 -10.28
N ARG A 113 -8.78 -8.48 -9.42
CA ARG A 113 -10.13 -8.92 -9.05
C ARG A 113 -10.96 -7.81 -8.42
N ILE A 114 -10.36 -6.99 -7.54
CA ILE A 114 -11.05 -5.84 -6.94
C ILE A 114 -11.42 -4.82 -8.03
N TYR A 115 -10.50 -4.53 -8.95
CA TYR A 115 -10.73 -3.59 -10.03
C TYR A 115 -11.84 -4.06 -10.99
N ASP A 116 -11.82 -5.34 -11.37
CA ASP A 116 -12.82 -5.94 -12.25
C ASP A 116 -14.20 -5.97 -11.59
N GLN A 117 -14.28 -6.29 -10.29
CA GLN A 117 -15.52 -6.20 -9.51
C GLN A 117 -16.07 -4.77 -9.50
N ASN A 118 -15.21 -3.76 -9.31
CA ASN A 118 -15.64 -2.36 -9.32
C ASN A 118 -16.14 -1.91 -10.71
N ARG A 119 -15.50 -2.35 -11.80
CA ARG A 119 -15.98 -2.10 -13.17
C ARG A 119 -17.35 -2.73 -13.41
N ALA A 120 -17.58 -3.95 -12.94
CA ALA A 120 -18.88 -4.61 -13.08
C ALA A 120 -20.03 -3.89 -12.32
N LEU A 121 -19.70 -3.17 -11.25
CA LEU A 121 -20.65 -2.39 -10.44
C LEU A 121 -20.93 -0.99 -11.00
N THR A 122 -20.17 -0.51 -11.98
CA THR A 122 -20.28 0.83 -12.58
C THR A 122 -20.39 0.73 -14.12
N PRO A 123 -21.59 0.39 -14.64
CA PRO A 123 -21.82 0.22 -16.09
C PRO A 123 -21.87 1.55 -16.86
#